data_AF-A0A542AJ20-F1
#
_entry.id   AF-A0A542AJ20-F1
#
_cell.length_a   1.000
_cell.length_b   1.000
_cell.length_c   1.000
_cell.angle_alpha   90.00
_cell.angle_beta   90.00
_cell.angle_gamma   90.00
#
_symmetry.space_group_name_H-M   'P 1'
#
loop_
_entity.id
_entity.type
_entity.pdbx_description
1 polymer ?
#
loop_
_entity_poly.entity_id
_entity_poly.type
_entity_poly.pdbx_seq_one_letter_code
_entity_poly.pdbx_strand_id
1 'polypeptide(L)'
;MPSTIAIIMSIAAIAFLAALFISEAVHGNLNIKARTVGDGQYGTARWATKQEIQETYDDIPFEPRLWRKGKHLPDEPDGASVLGMLEGRGDVRARIDNSDSHTLILSTTGGRKTTGFLYPNLEFICACGCSFLATDTKGDVFRDYAGIAQKYYHYTPYVIDLRNPTRSHGFNLLHLVNKYTDLFKETGDITCKARAERYAKITAKTIVRMEGFDGGGQNAYFYDAAEGLIASTILLVAEFCGYGERHIVSVFKIVQELLQTKTQPQTQSDKANNVKPKNEYQRLIELLPAEHKARWLAGAALNTAESSMHSVMSTAMSRLLSFIDSELEQILCFDSDVDAEQFCNGHTAVFIVFPEEDATKHFLVSLFVSQLYNESLVVANQDGKNKMDKRVYFYLDEFGTLPKFDNAEQMFTAGKSRNILLFPMIQSMEQLHKNYGREGGEIIIDCCTNALFGGFTPLSKGAEDVSRALGNQTVMSGSTSRSGSFERDSSTKSLQMIQKPLMTAEQIRTMPENQWILTKTRTHPLKTVLKRFDEWGIKLDTPFAMPENATRTVRYASREELKAAVLARFPHKERMEPLDITSLGSEKSARRRITFEEEDI
;
A
#
# COMPACT_ATOMS: atom_id res chain seq x y z
N MET A 1 93.35 8.68 27.26
CA MET A 1 92.32 9.54 27.89
C MET A 1 91.35 10.27 26.93
N PRO A 2 91.53 10.35 25.59
CA PRO A 2 90.55 11.07 24.74
C PRO A 2 89.33 10.23 24.28
N SER A 3 89.40 8.88 24.30
CA SER A 3 88.31 8.02 23.80
C SER A 3 87.13 7.90 24.77
N THR A 4 87.38 7.88 26.08
CA THR A 4 86.33 7.77 27.10
C THR A 4 85.46 9.02 27.20
N ILE A 5 86.06 10.21 27.02
CA ILE A 5 85.33 11.49 27.03
C ILE A 5 84.41 11.60 25.81
N ALA A 6 84.88 11.15 24.63
CA ALA A 6 84.07 11.14 23.41
C ALA A 6 82.83 10.24 23.54
N ILE A 7 82.98 9.05 24.14
CA ILE A 7 81.86 8.11 24.37
C ILE A 7 80.83 8.71 25.34
N ILE A 8 81.27 9.35 26.43
CA ILE A 8 80.37 9.99 27.40
C ILE A 8 79.60 11.15 26.73
N MET A 9 80.26 11.94 25.89
CA MET A 9 79.61 13.03 25.13
C MET A 9 78.60 12.50 24.11
N SER A 10 78.89 11.39 23.43
CA SER A 10 77.95 10.74 22.51
C SER A 10 76.74 10.17 23.24
N ILE A 11 76.93 9.53 24.40
CA ILE A 11 75.82 9.00 25.21
C ILE A 11 74.95 10.15 25.74
N ALA A 12 75.56 11.26 26.20
CA ALA A 12 74.83 12.44 26.63
C ALA A 12 74.04 13.09 25.48
N ALA A 13 74.61 13.16 24.28
CA ALA A 13 73.93 13.69 23.10
C ALA A 13 72.73 12.81 22.67
N ILE A 14 72.88 11.48 22.72
CA ILE A 14 71.80 10.53 22.42
C ILE A 14 70.70 10.62 23.49
N ALA A 15 71.06 10.70 24.77
CA ALA A 15 70.09 10.86 25.85
C ALA A 15 69.33 12.20 25.76
N PHE A 16 70.01 13.27 25.35
CA PHE A 16 69.40 14.58 25.12
C PHE A 16 68.44 14.57 23.92
N LEU A 17 68.83 13.93 22.81
CA LEU A 17 67.95 13.73 21.65
C LEU A 17 66.73 12.86 22.00
N ALA A 18 66.92 11.79 22.78
CA ALA A 18 65.83 10.96 23.25
C ALA A 18 64.87 11.74 24.17
N ALA A 19 65.40 12.59 25.06
CA ALA A 19 64.58 13.44 25.92
C ALA A 19 63.79 14.50 25.13
N LEU A 20 64.39 15.09 24.09
CA LEU A 20 63.69 15.99 23.17
C LEU A 20 62.55 15.28 22.42
N PHE A 21 62.83 14.08 21.89
CA PHE A 21 61.83 13.29 21.18
C PHE A 21 60.66 12.86 22.09
N ILE A 22 60.95 12.48 23.34
CA ILE A 22 59.94 12.15 24.35
C ILE A 22 59.14 13.40 24.73
N SER A 23 59.78 14.56 24.89
CA SER A 23 59.10 15.82 25.19
C SER A 23 58.14 16.23 24.07
N GLU A 24 58.56 16.07 22.81
CA GLU A 24 57.76 16.36 21.62
C GLU A 24 56.58 15.38 21.46
N ALA A 25 56.81 14.09 21.74
CA ALA A 25 55.76 13.06 21.73
C ALA A 25 54.72 13.23 22.85
N VAL A 26 55.12 13.75 24.02
CA VAL A 26 54.23 14.00 25.17
C VAL A 26 53.42 15.29 25.00
N HIS A 27 53.97 16.33 24.36
CA HIS A 27 53.31 17.64 24.22
C HIS A 27 52.57 17.84 22.88
N GLY A 28 52.79 16.97 21.87
CA GLY A 28 52.19 17.08 20.54
C GLY A 28 50.78 16.51 20.39
N ASN A 29 50.24 15.79 21.37
CA ASN A 29 48.92 15.16 21.25
C ASN A 29 47.80 16.10 21.74
N LEU A 30 47.11 16.72 20.79
CA LEU A 30 45.80 17.35 20.98
C LEU A 30 44.76 16.28 21.35
N ASN A 31 44.71 15.89 22.62
CA ASN A 31 43.73 14.94 23.12
C ASN A 31 42.36 15.62 23.40
N ILE A 32 41.93 16.50 22.49
CA ILE A 32 40.62 17.17 22.57
C ILE A 32 39.61 16.22 21.94
N LYS A 33 38.99 15.38 22.77
CA LYS A 33 37.83 14.59 22.35
C LYS A 33 36.71 15.55 21.95
N ALA A 34 36.12 15.35 20.78
CA ALA A 34 34.94 16.08 20.35
C ALA A 34 33.79 15.83 21.33
N ARG A 35 33.66 16.69 22.34
CA ARG A 35 32.55 16.70 23.29
C ARG A 35 31.52 17.70 22.81
N THR A 36 30.24 17.36 22.96
CA THR A 36 29.14 18.30 22.79
C THR A 36 29.26 19.38 23.85
N VAL A 37 29.21 20.65 23.45
CA VAL A 37 29.43 21.81 24.33
C VAL A 37 28.48 22.94 23.97
N GLY A 38 28.32 23.88 24.91
CA GLY A 38 27.42 25.01 24.73
C GLY A 38 25.94 24.62 24.86
N ASP A 39 25.06 25.55 24.49
CA ASP A 39 23.60 25.43 24.58
C ASP A 39 22.97 25.08 23.22
N GLY A 40 23.76 24.52 22.31
CA GLY A 40 23.29 24.11 20.98
C GLY A 40 23.34 25.19 19.90
N GLN A 41 24.32 26.09 19.96
CA GLN A 41 24.48 27.23 19.05
C GLN A 41 24.46 26.85 17.56
N TYR A 42 24.88 25.63 17.22
CA TYR A 42 24.88 25.08 15.85
C TYR A 42 24.01 23.82 15.70
N GLY A 43 23.18 23.53 16.71
CA GLY A 43 22.27 22.37 16.77
C GLY A 43 22.49 21.50 18.01
N THR A 44 21.44 20.75 18.36
CA THR A 44 21.31 19.91 19.56
C THR A 44 21.14 18.42 19.24
N ALA A 45 21.36 18.01 17.98
CA ALA A 45 21.16 16.63 17.55
C ALA A 45 22.04 15.66 18.37
N ARG A 46 21.45 14.58 18.84
CA ARG A 46 22.16 13.53 19.59
C ARG A 46 21.47 12.19 19.39
N TRP A 47 22.22 11.12 19.64
CA TRP A 47 21.65 9.77 19.71
C TRP A 47 20.80 9.61 20.98
N ALA A 48 19.79 8.75 20.89
CA ALA A 48 18.99 8.36 22.04
C ALA A 48 19.85 7.68 23.11
N THR A 49 19.55 8.01 24.36
CA THR A 49 20.12 7.34 25.53
C THR A 49 19.45 5.98 25.74
N LYS A 50 20.09 5.09 26.51
CA LYS A 50 19.50 3.77 26.81
C LYS A 50 18.13 3.88 27.50
N GLN A 51 17.96 4.87 28.38
CA GLN A 51 16.70 5.10 29.08
C GLN A 51 15.60 5.53 28.09
N GLU A 52 15.86 6.50 27.21
CA GLU A 52 14.89 6.94 26.20
C GLU A 52 14.49 5.80 25.25
N ILE A 53 15.45 4.92 24.91
CA ILE A 53 15.18 3.74 24.08
C ILE A 53 14.23 2.78 24.81
N GLN A 54 14.45 2.51 26.10
CA GLN A 54 13.62 1.62 26.90
C GLN A 54 12.23 2.21 27.22
N GLU A 55 12.09 3.53 27.25
CA GLU A 55 10.80 4.21 27.39
C GLU A 55 10.00 4.21 26.08
N THR A 56 10.68 4.08 24.93
CA THR A 56 10.06 4.16 23.60
C THR A 56 9.73 2.79 23.00
N TYR A 57 10.59 1.80 23.24
CA TYR A 57 10.50 0.48 22.60
C TYR A 57 10.54 -0.62 23.65
N ASP A 58 9.82 -1.70 23.35
CA ASP A 58 9.85 -2.91 24.15
C ASP A 58 10.88 -3.88 23.58
N ASP A 59 11.62 -4.57 24.45
CA ASP A 59 12.57 -5.59 24.04
C ASP A 59 12.00 -6.96 24.47
N ILE A 60 11.64 -7.82 23.52
CA ILE A 60 11.04 -9.14 23.77
C ILE A 60 11.97 -10.29 23.36
N PRO A 61 11.86 -11.49 23.97
CA PRO A 61 12.53 -12.69 23.44
C PRO A 61 12.08 -12.99 22.01
N PHE A 62 13.03 -13.35 21.12
CA PHE A 62 12.75 -13.75 19.75
C PHE A 62 13.08 -15.23 19.57
N GLU A 63 12.06 -16.09 19.65
CA GLU A 63 12.23 -17.54 19.82
C GLU A 63 11.50 -18.36 18.72
N PRO A 64 11.84 -18.20 17.43
CA PRO A 64 11.10 -18.82 16.32
C PRO A 64 10.99 -20.35 16.42
N ARG A 65 12.00 -21.01 17.02
CA ARG A 65 11.98 -22.47 17.23
C ARG A 65 10.92 -22.92 18.22
N LEU A 66 10.57 -22.08 19.20
CA LEU A 66 9.51 -22.36 20.17
C LEU A 66 8.15 -21.94 19.62
N TRP A 67 8.08 -20.78 18.95
CA TRP A 67 6.86 -20.29 18.30
C TRP A 67 6.29 -21.29 17.31
N ARG A 68 7.14 -21.87 16.45
CA ARG A 68 6.73 -22.92 15.50
C ARG A 68 6.25 -24.23 16.15
N LYS A 69 6.40 -24.39 17.46
CA LYS A 69 5.86 -25.50 18.25
C LYS A 69 4.64 -25.08 19.08
N GLY A 70 4.12 -23.88 18.87
CA GLY A 70 3.03 -23.28 19.66
C GLY A 70 3.42 -22.94 21.09
N LYS A 71 4.72 -22.75 21.38
CA LYS A 71 5.23 -22.42 22.73
C LYS A 71 5.78 -21.00 22.76
N HIS A 72 5.56 -20.29 23.87
CA HIS A 72 6.02 -18.91 24.08
C HIS A 72 5.61 -17.97 22.93
N LEU A 73 4.41 -18.19 22.36
CA LEU A 73 3.88 -17.27 21.38
C LEU A 73 3.76 -15.87 22.01
N PRO A 74 4.02 -14.79 21.26
CA PRO A 74 3.86 -13.45 21.80
C PRO A 74 2.40 -13.20 22.22
N ASP A 75 2.15 -13.08 23.52
CA ASP A 75 0.80 -12.89 24.09
C ASP A 75 0.30 -11.43 23.94
N GLU A 76 1.22 -10.47 23.86
CA GLU A 76 0.95 -9.02 23.80
C GLU A 76 2.10 -8.41 22.98
N PRO A 77 1.89 -8.15 21.68
CA PRO A 77 0.95 -7.13 21.22
C PRO A 77 0.18 -7.57 19.96
N ASP A 78 -0.92 -6.89 19.62
CA ASP A 78 -1.60 -7.00 18.32
C ASP A 78 -0.66 -6.55 17.19
N GLY A 79 0.37 -7.33 16.88
CA GLY A 79 1.44 -7.13 15.91
C GLY A 79 2.26 -5.84 16.09
N ALA A 80 3.37 -5.93 16.78
CA ALA A 80 4.39 -4.90 16.75
C ALA A 80 5.30 -5.03 15.53
N SER A 81 6.03 -3.95 15.24
CA SER A 81 7.07 -3.98 14.22
C SER A 81 8.40 -4.33 14.85
N VAL A 82 9.11 -5.33 14.33
CA VAL A 82 10.50 -5.62 14.74
C VAL A 82 11.43 -4.62 14.07
N LEU A 83 12.07 -3.76 14.88
CA LEU A 83 12.93 -2.67 14.42
C LEU A 83 14.41 -2.86 14.78
N GLY A 84 14.74 -3.94 15.48
CA GLY A 84 16.12 -4.21 15.88
C GLY A 84 16.33 -5.55 16.54
N MET A 85 17.55 -6.07 16.42
CA MET A 85 18.04 -7.26 17.11
C MET A 85 18.96 -6.83 18.26
N LEU A 86 18.81 -7.52 19.39
CA LEU A 86 19.68 -7.39 20.56
C LEU A 86 20.23 -8.78 20.89
N GLU A 87 21.55 -8.87 21.02
CA GLU A 87 22.23 -10.11 21.36
C GLU A 87 22.62 -10.11 22.84
N GLY A 88 22.10 -11.09 23.59
CA GLY A 88 22.56 -11.44 24.93
C GLY A 88 23.54 -12.62 24.93
N ARG A 89 23.96 -13.06 26.12
CA ARG A 89 24.73 -14.31 26.29
C ARG A 89 23.82 -15.52 26.02
N GLY A 90 23.59 -15.84 24.76
CA GLY A 90 22.86 -17.04 24.31
C GLY A 90 21.44 -16.81 23.80
N ASP A 91 20.83 -15.65 24.08
CA ASP A 91 19.44 -15.33 23.73
C ASP A 91 19.36 -14.15 22.75
N VAL A 92 18.54 -14.32 21.72
CA VAL A 92 18.18 -13.27 20.76
C VAL A 92 16.93 -12.56 21.26
N ARG A 93 16.97 -11.22 21.31
CA ARG A 93 15.82 -10.39 21.61
C ARG A 93 15.51 -9.47 20.44
N ALA A 94 14.22 -9.22 20.22
CA ALA A 94 13.73 -8.25 19.26
C ALA A 94 13.35 -6.96 19.97
N ARG A 95 13.83 -5.84 19.46
CA ARG A 95 13.29 -4.52 19.77
C ARG A 95 12.06 -4.30 18.92
N ILE A 96 10.93 -4.08 19.57
CA ILE A 96 9.64 -3.92 18.91
C ILE A 96 9.05 -2.54 19.18
N ASP A 97 8.27 -2.06 18.21
CA ASP A 97 7.40 -0.90 18.37
C ASP A 97 5.94 -1.31 18.36
N ASN A 98 5.29 -1.13 19.51
CA ASN A 98 3.90 -1.52 19.76
C ASN A 98 2.87 -0.49 19.29
N SER A 99 3.32 0.69 18.84
CA SER A 99 2.42 1.77 18.40
C SER A 99 1.81 1.54 17.01
N ASP A 100 0.72 2.26 16.72
CA ASP A 100 0.06 2.24 15.41
C ASP A 100 0.87 3.07 14.39
N SER A 101 2.07 2.61 14.06
CA SER A 101 3.08 3.37 13.34
C SER A 101 3.44 2.73 12.01
N HIS A 102 3.13 3.42 10.90
CA HIS A 102 3.71 3.09 9.60
C HIS A 102 5.23 3.25 9.68
N THR A 103 5.95 2.37 8.98
CA THR A 103 7.41 2.34 9.00
C THR A 103 7.94 2.43 7.57
N LEU A 104 8.69 3.49 7.29
CA LEU A 104 9.39 3.66 6.02
C LEU A 104 10.72 2.90 6.06
N ILE A 105 10.98 2.07 5.05
CA ILE A 105 12.27 1.38 4.91
C ILE A 105 12.96 1.98 3.69
N LEU A 106 14.08 2.68 3.90
CA LEU A 106 14.92 3.19 2.82
C LEU A 106 16.24 2.42 2.80
N SER A 107 16.42 1.60 1.75
CA SER A 107 17.67 0.87 1.55
C SER A 107 17.87 0.46 0.09
N THR A 108 19.11 0.56 -0.39
CA THR A 108 19.48 0.17 -1.76
C THR A 108 19.47 -1.36 -1.95
N THR A 109 19.52 -1.80 -3.21
CA THR A 109 19.57 -3.22 -3.56
C THR A 109 20.72 -3.93 -2.85
N GLY A 110 20.42 -5.07 -2.22
CA GLY A 110 21.38 -5.82 -1.41
C GLY A 110 21.55 -5.31 0.02
N GLY A 111 20.89 -4.21 0.42
CA GLY A 111 20.94 -3.69 1.79
C GLY A 111 20.15 -4.48 2.83
N ARG A 112 19.85 -5.76 2.58
CA ARG A 112 19.12 -6.67 3.48
C ARG A 112 17.69 -6.24 3.87
N LYS A 113 17.00 -5.46 3.03
CA LYS A 113 15.56 -5.16 3.18
C LYS A 113 14.73 -6.43 3.47
N THR A 114 14.85 -7.43 2.60
CA THR A 114 14.09 -8.68 2.69
C THR A 114 14.63 -9.58 3.81
N THR A 115 15.93 -9.87 3.77
CA THR A 115 16.54 -10.91 4.63
C THR A 115 16.82 -10.45 6.06
N GLY A 116 16.93 -9.14 6.31
CA GLY A 116 17.25 -8.57 7.62
C GLY A 116 16.08 -7.87 8.30
N PHE A 117 15.15 -7.30 7.54
CA PHE A 117 13.96 -6.63 8.08
C PHE A 117 12.68 -7.44 7.86
N LEU A 118 12.34 -7.76 6.60
CA LEU A 118 11.05 -8.38 6.27
C LEU A 118 10.90 -9.77 6.92
N TYR A 119 11.87 -10.67 6.76
CA TYR A 119 11.76 -12.03 7.30
C TYR A 119 11.58 -12.10 8.83
N PRO A 120 12.39 -11.40 9.65
CA PRO A 120 12.11 -11.34 11.10
C PRO A 120 10.71 -10.81 11.44
N ASN A 121 10.22 -9.82 10.69
CA ASN A 121 8.86 -9.30 10.87
C ASN A 121 7.79 -10.32 10.46
N LEU A 122 7.97 -11.03 9.34
CA LEU A 122 7.03 -12.08 8.91
C LEU A 122 6.93 -13.21 9.93
N GLU A 123 8.07 -13.69 10.45
CA GLU A 123 8.09 -14.72 11.49
C GLU A 123 7.37 -14.25 12.77
N PHE A 124 7.62 -13.01 13.19
CA PHE A 124 6.98 -12.42 14.36
C PHE A 124 5.46 -12.25 14.17
N ILE A 125 5.03 -11.74 13.02
CA ILE A 125 3.61 -11.56 12.67
C ILE A 125 2.88 -12.90 12.62
N CYS A 126 3.52 -13.93 12.04
CA CYS A 126 2.98 -15.28 12.03
C CYS A 126 2.78 -15.81 13.46
N ALA A 127 3.72 -15.54 14.36
CA ALA A 127 3.61 -15.93 15.76
C ALA A 127 2.50 -15.16 16.51
N CYS A 128 2.24 -13.90 16.14
CA CYS A 128 1.13 -13.09 16.67
C CYS A 128 -0.25 -13.45 16.08
N GLY A 129 -0.32 -14.20 14.98
CA GLY A 129 -1.59 -14.53 14.33
C GLY A 129 -2.25 -13.34 13.60
N CYS A 130 -1.48 -12.32 13.23
CA CYS A 130 -1.92 -11.17 12.42
C CYS A 130 -1.77 -11.44 10.92
N SER A 131 -2.67 -10.92 10.09
CA SER A 131 -2.58 -11.12 8.63
C SER A 131 -1.63 -10.12 7.98
N PHE A 132 -0.97 -10.53 6.91
CA PHE A 132 -0.09 -9.64 6.14
C PHE A 132 -0.24 -9.84 4.65
N LEU A 133 0.03 -8.76 3.91
CA LEU A 133 0.28 -8.74 2.48
C LEU A 133 1.75 -8.38 2.27
N ALA A 134 2.43 -9.12 1.40
CA ALA A 134 3.79 -8.82 0.95
C ALA A 134 3.85 -8.78 -0.58
N THR A 135 4.29 -7.66 -1.14
CA THR A 135 4.66 -7.57 -2.55
C THR A 135 6.13 -7.96 -2.73
N ASP A 136 6.45 -8.64 -3.82
CA ASP A 136 7.81 -9.13 -4.10
C ASP A 136 8.05 -9.22 -5.61
N THR A 137 9.20 -8.77 -6.08
CA THR A 137 9.55 -8.82 -7.50
C THR A 137 10.13 -10.17 -7.95
N LYS A 138 10.74 -10.91 -7.03
CA LYS A 138 11.49 -12.15 -7.32
C LYS A 138 10.72 -13.41 -6.96
N GLY A 139 9.77 -13.27 -6.06
CA GLY A 139 9.00 -14.36 -5.49
C GLY A 139 9.77 -15.17 -4.45
N ASP A 140 10.89 -14.66 -3.93
CA ASP A 140 11.64 -15.30 -2.84
C ASP A 140 10.80 -15.32 -1.55
N VAL A 141 10.06 -14.24 -1.28
CA VAL A 141 9.27 -14.10 -0.06
C VAL A 141 8.16 -15.16 0.02
N PHE A 142 7.42 -15.37 -1.07
CA PHE A 142 6.37 -16.39 -1.08
C PHE A 142 6.96 -17.80 -0.99
N ARG A 143 8.04 -18.07 -1.74
CA ARG A 143 8.69 -19.40 -1.76
C ARG A 143 9.18 -19.77 -0.36
N ASP A 144 9.77 -18.82 0.35
CA ASP A 144 10.39 -19.09 1.63
C ASP A 144 9.38 -19.11 2.79
N TYR A 145 8.37 -18.24 2.79
CA TYR A 145 7.48 -18.05 3.94
C TYR A 145 6.08 -18.64 3.82
N ALA A 146 5.53 -18.84 2.62
CA ALA A 146 4.16 -19.36 2.50
C ALA A 146 4.02 -20.75 3.16
N GLY A 147 4.99 -21.63 2.94
CA GLY A 147 5.03 -22.96 3.55
C GLY A 147 5.25 -22.92 5.08
N ILE A 148 6.07 -21.98 5.57
CA ILE A 148 6.32 -21.80 7.00
C ILE A 148 5.04 -21.32 7.71
N ALA A 149 4.39 -20.30 7.15
CA ALA A 149 3.15 -19.74 7.67
C ALA A 149 2.04 -20.81 7.74
N GLN A 150 1.87 -21.59 6.67
CA GLN A 150 0.88 -22.66 6.61
C GLN A 150 1.18 -23.80 7.60
N LYS A 151 2.41 -24.31 7.60
CA LYS A 151 2.79 -25.52 8.35
C LYS A 151 2.90 -25.32 9.84
N TYR A 152 3.47 -24.20 10.28
CA TYR A 152 3.79 -23.98 11.70
C TYR A 152 2.83 -23.03 12.42
N TYR A 153 2.15 -22.15 11.68
CA TYR A 153 1.29 -21.12 12.25
C TYR A 153 -0.17 -21.23 11.79
N HIS A 154 -0.51 -22.24 10.99
CA HIS A 154 -1.86 -22.50 10.49
C HIS A 154 -2.45 -21.35 9.65
N TYR A 155 -1.59 -20.61 8.94
CA TYR A 155 -2.04 -19.56 8.03
C TYR A 155 -2.63 -20.15 6.75
N THR A 156 -3.53 -19.39 6.13
CA THR A 156 -3.96 -19.61 4.75
C THR A 156 -3.09 -18.76 3.82
N PRO A 157 -2.13 -19.36 3.08
CA PRO A 157 -1.33 -18.63 2.10
C PRO A 157 -2.15 -18.37 0.83
N TYR A 158 -2.13 -17.15 0.35
CA TYR A 158 -2.76 -16.72 -0.88
C TYR A 158 -1.73 -16.03 -1.77
N VAL A 159 -1.42 -16.68 -2.87
CA VAL A 159 -0.35 -16.28 -3.79
C VAL A 159 -0.95 -15.83 -5.10
N ILE A 160 -0.66 -14.57 -5.46
CA ILE A 160 -0.85 -14.00 -6.78
C ILE A 160 0.50 -13.96 -7.46
N ASP A 161 0.71 -14.81 -8.46
CA ASP A 161 1.97 -14.84 -9.23
C ASP A 161 1.74 -14.28 -10.64
N LEU A 162 2.05 -12.99 -10.84
CA LEU A 162 1.98 -12.37 -12.16
C LEU A 162 3.14 -12.77 -13.08
N ARG A 163 4.20 -13.42 -12.55
CA ARG A 163 5.27 -14.02 -13.35
C ARG A 163 4.82 -15.34 -13.95
N ASN A 164 4.02 -16.12 -13.21
CA ASN A 164 3.42 -17.38 -13.66
C ASN A 164 1.92 -17.42 -13.34
N PRO A 165 1.05 -16.78 -14.14
CA PRO A 165 -0.39 -16.68 -13.82
C PRO A 165 -1.12 -18.03 -13.70
N THR A 166 -0.63 -19.10 -14.33
CA THR A 166 -1.17 -20.46 -14.19
C THR A 166 -0.87 -21.11 -12.83
N ARG A 167 0.11 -20.58 -12.09
CA ARG A 167 0.51 -21.00 -10.73
C ARG A 167 0.11 -19.97 -9.68
N SER A 168 -1.04 -19.33 -9.90
CA SER A 168 -1.62 -18.32 -9.03
C SER A 168 -2.99 -18.79 -8.55
N HIS A 169 -3.40 -18.31 -7.36
CA HIS A 169 -4.81 -18.35 -6.98
C HIS A 169 -5.62 -17.41 -7.88
N GLY A 170 -6.92 -17.66 -7.98
CA GLY A 170 -7.84 -16.76 -8.68
C GLY A 170 -8.05 -15.49 -7.86
N PHE A 171 -8.14 -14.33 -8.50
CA PHE A 171 -8.50 -13.05 -7.89
C PHE A 171 -9.60 -12.40 -8.73
N ASN A 172 -10.85 -12.78 -8.44
CA ASN A 172 -11.99 -12.16 -9.08
C ASN A 172 -12.29 -10.81 -8.41
N LEU A 173 -12.11 -9.71 -9.16
CA LEU A 173 -12.44 -8.35 -8.71
C LEU A 173 -13.90 -8.20 -8.23
N LEU A 174 -14.79 -9.07 -8.73
CA LEU A 174 -16.22 -9.09 -8.40
C LEU A 174 -16.54 -10.07 -7.26
N HIS A 175 -15.56 -10.75 -6.64
CA HIS A 175 -15.80 -11.81 -5.65
C HIS A 175 -16.74 -11.37 -4.51
N LEU A 176 -16.45 -10.25 -3.84
CA LEU A 176 -17.32 -9.74 -2.77
C LEU A 176 -18.69 -9.31 -3.30
N VAL A 177 -18.77 -8.72 -4.49
CA VAL A 177 -20.05 -8.37 -5.12
C VAL A 177 -20.87 -9.65 -5.34
N ASN A 178 -20.26 -10.71 -5.85
CA ASN A 178 -20.91 -12.01 -6.10
C ASN A 178 -21.36 -12.64 -4.77
N LYS A 179 -20.47 -12.74 -3.78
CA LYS A 179 -20.75 -13.29 -2.45
C LYS A 179 -21.99 -12.64 -1.82
N TYR A 180 -22.04 -11.31 -1.75
CA TYR A 180 -23.18 -10.63 -1.13
C TYR A 180 -24.43 -10.59 -2.01
N THR A 181 -24.28 -10.66 -3.33
CA THR A 181 -25.43 -10.79 -4.23
C THR A 181 -26.10 -12.15 -4.05
N ASP A 182 -25.31 -13.22 -3.93
CA ASP A 182 -25.82 -14.58 -3.70
C ASP A 182 -26.43 -14.70 -2.28
N LEU A 183 -25.74 -14.18 -1.25
CA LEU A 183 -26.31 -14.11 0.10
C LEU A 183 -27.62 -13.32 0.16
N PHE A 184 -27.75 -12.22 -0.60
CA PHE A 184 -29.00 -11.48 -0.68
C PHE A 184 -30.12 -12.28 -1.37
N LYS A 185 -29.80 -13.02 -2.44
CA LYS A 185 -30.77 -13.90 -3.11
C LYS A 185 -31.27 -15.02 -2.18
N GLU A 186 -30.41 -15.52 -1.30
CA GLU A 186 -30.74 -16.58 -0.34
C GLU A 186 -31.51 -16.06 0.88
N THR A 187 -31.04 -14.96 1.49
CA THR A 187 -31.55 -14.47 2.78
C THR A 187 -32.59 -13.37 2.67
N GLY A 188 -32.59 -12.61 1.57
CA GLY A 188 -33.36 -11.38 1.44
C GLY A 188 -32.85 -10.21 2.30
N ASP A 189 -31.69 -10.33 2.95
CA ASP A 189 -31.15 -9.29 3.84
C ASP A 189 -30.68 -8.07 3.06
N ILE A 190 -31.31 -6.92 3.33
CA ILE A 190 -30.99 -5.64 2.72
C ILE A 190 -29.54 -5.21 2.97
N THR A 191 -28.93 -5.64 4.08
CA THR A 191 -27.53 -5.30 4.35
C THR A 191 -26.58 -5.95 3.36
N CYS A 192 -26.86 -7.19 2.94
CA CYS A 192 -26.09 -7.90 1.90
C CYS A 192 -26.21 -7.17 0.57
N LYS A 193 -27.43 -6.75 0.19
CA LYS A 193 -27.63 -5.95 -1.02
C LYS A 193 -26.84 -4.64 -0.99
N ALA A 194 -26.89 -3.91 0.13
CA ALA A 194 -26.14 -2.67 0.30
C ALA A 194 -24.62 -2.89 0.24
N ARG A 195 -24.13 -4.02 0.77
CA ARG A 195 -22.72 -4.42 0.67
C ARG A 195 -22.32 -4.68 -0.78
N ALA A 196 -23.10 -5.46 -1.53
CA ALA A 196 -22.85 -5.71 -2.96
C ALA A 196 -22.78 -4.40 -3.77
N GLU A 197 -23.73 -3.48 -3.55
CA GLU A 197 -23.75 -2.16 -4.17
C GLU A 197 -22.52 -1.31 -3.81
N ARG A 198 -22.06 -1.39 -2.55
CA ARG A 198 -20.88 -0.68 -2.08
C ARG A 198 -19.60 -1.22 -2.72
N TYR A 199 -19.40 -2.54 -2.73
CA TYR A 199 -18.23 -3.15 -3.34
C TYR A 199 -18.18 -2.92 -4.85
N ALA A 200 -19.32 -2.98 -5.55
CA ALA A 200 -19.38 -2.66 -6.98
C ALA A 200 -18.87 -1.24 -7.30
N LYS A 201 -19.22 -0.26 -6.44
CA LYS A 201 -18.71 1.12 -6.56
C LYS A 201 -17.22 1.22 -6.26
N ILE A 202 -16.74 0.53 -5.23
CA ILE A 202 -15.31 0.50 -4.89
C ILE A 202 -14.52 -0.07 -6.06
N THR A 203 -14.91 -1.23 -6.58
CA THR A 203 -14.25 -1.88 -7.74
C THR A 203 -14.26 -0.96 -8.96
N ALA A 204 -15.41 -0.37 -9.32
CA ALA A 204 -15.50 0.55 -10.46
C ALA A 204 -14.62 1.79 -10.28
N LYS A 205 -14.63 2.40 -9.09
CA LYS A 205 -13.81 3.57 -8.77
C LYS A 205 -12.33 3.25 -8.87
N THR A 206 -11.90 2.13 -8.30
CA THR A 206 -10.49 1.71 -8.35
C THR A 206 -10.04 1.46 -9.79
N ILE A 207 -10.87 0.85 -10.64
CA ILE A 207 -10.54 0.63 -12.07
C ILE A 207 -10.44 1.93 -12.86
N VAL A 208 -11.39 2.85 -12.67
CA VAL A 208 -11.45 4.09 -13.48
C VAL A 208 -10.32 5.05 -13.14
N ARG A 209 -9.94 5.10 -11.86
CA ARG A 209 -9.01 6.11 -11.36
C ARG A 209 -7.54 5.73 -11.49
N MET A 210 -7.21 4.46 -11.78
CA MET A 210 -5.81 3.99 -11.88
C MET A 210 -4.98 4.94 -12.75
N GLU A 211 -3.83 5.40 -12.28
CA GLU A 211 -2.99 6.31 -13.07
C GLU A 211 -2.42 5.69 -14.37
N GLY A 212 -2.19 6.56 -15.37
CA GLY A 212 -1.74 6.20 -16.73
C GLY A 212 -2.51 6.88 -17.87
N PHE A 213 -3.58 7.64 -17.56
CA PHE A 213 -4.47 8.29 -18.53
C PHE A 213 -4.90 9.71 -18.07
N ASP A 214 -3.97 10.52 -17.58
CA ASP A 214 -4.33 11.86 -17.10
C ASP A 214 -4.47 12.89 -18.23
N GLY A 215 -5.72 13.24 -18.53
CA GLY A 215 -6.08 14.54 -19.08
C GLY A 215 -6.87 15.31 -18.03
N GLY A 216 -6.43 16.52 -17.68
CA GLY A 216 -6.89 17.32 -16.54
C GLY A 216 -8.40 17.64 -16.44
N GLY A 217 -8.74 18.48 -15.46
CA GLY A 217 -10.06 18.67 -14.83
C GLY A 217 -11.32 18.89 -15.69
N GLN A 218 -11.24 18.98 -17.02
CA GLN A 218 -12.41 18.86 -17.90
C GLN A 218 -12.89 17.41 -18.08
N ASN A 219 -12.04 16.40 -17.81
CA ASN A 219 -12.38 14.99 -17.95
C ASN A 219 -13.00 14.35 -16.69
N ALA A 220 -13.06 15.06 -15.56
CA ALA A 220 -13.60 14.54 -14.29
C ALA A 220 -15.03 14.01 -14.45
N TYR A 221 -15.86 14.72 -15.21
CA TYR A 221 -17.22 14.29 -15.53
C TYR A 221 -17.26 12.93 -16.26
N PHE A 222 -16.37 12.72 -17.23
CA PHE A 222 -16.31 11.47 -17.99
C PHE A 222 -15.83 10.31 -17.13
N TYR A 223 -14.92 10.56 -16.19
CA TYR A 223 -14.50 9.55 -15.21
C TYR A 223 -15.62 9.17 -14.26
N ASP A 224 -16.33 10.14 -13.67
CA ASP A 224 -17.44 9.85 -12.76
C ASP A 224 -18.59 9.12 -13.47
N ALA A 225 -18.88 9.48 -14.73
CA ALA A 225 -19.86 8.77 -15.54
C ALA A 225 -19.41 7.35 -15.94
N ALA A 226 -18.10 7.15 -16.20
CA ALA A 226 -17.54 5.83 -16.49
C ALA A 226 -17.55 4.93 -15.24
N GLU A 227 -17.30 5.50 -14.06
CA GLU A 227 -17.41 4.82 -12.77
C GLU A 227 -18.85 4.31 -12.57
N GLY A 228 -19.85 5.16 -12.79
CA GLY A 228 -21.27 4.78 -12.71
C GLY A 228 -21.65 3.68 -13.71
N LEU A 229 -21.13 3.76 -14.93
CA LEU A 229 -21.35 2.76 -15.98
C LEU A 229 -20.75 1.39 -15.63
N ILE A 230 -19.49 1.36 -15.19
CA ILE A 230 -18.80 0.12 -14.79
C ILE A 230 -19.49 -0.48 -13.56
N ALA A 231 -19.82 0.33 -12.55
CA ALA A 231 -20.55 -0.14 -11.37
C ALA A 231 -21.93 -0.71 -11.72
N SER A 232 -22.66 -0.06 -12.63
CA SER A 232 -23.94 -0.57 -13.15
C SER A 232 -23.77 -1.93 -13.82
N THR A 233 -22.77 -2.07 -14.69
CA THR A 233 -22.51 -3.32 -15.42
C THR A 233 -22.04 -4.44 -14.48
N ILE A 234 -21.21 -4.13 -13.48
CA ILE A 234 -20.80 -5.08 -12.43
C ILE A 234 -22.03 -5.65 -11.71
N LEU A 235 -22.99 -4.79 -11.33
CA LEU A 235 -24.22 -5.26 -10.69
C LEU A 235 -25.06 -6.14 -11.61
N LEU A 236 -25.17 -5.79 -12.90
CA LEU A 236 -25.89 -6.62 -13.88
C LEU A 236 -25.24 -7.99 -14.03
N VAL A 237 -23.92 -8.03 -14.17
CA VAL A 237 -23.17 -9.29 -14.29
C VAL A 237 -23.34 -10.13 -13.02
N ALA A 238 -23.13 -9.55 -11.84
CA ALA A 238 -23.24 -10.27 -10.57
C ALA A 238 -24.67 -10.81 -10.30
N GLU A 239 -25.69 -10.06 -10.70
CA GLU A 239 -27.09 -10.40 -10.42
C GLU A 239 -27.69 -11.41 -11.41
N PHE A 240 -27.35 -11.30 -12.70
CA PHE A 240 -28.05 -12.04 -13.77
C PHE A 240 -27.22 -13.09 -14.49
N CYS A 241 -25.88 -13.05 -14.44
CA CYS A 241 -25.03 -14.03 -15.14
C CYS A 241 -24.80 -15.31 -14.32
N GLY A 242 -24.39 -16.38 -15.00
CA GLY A 242 -24.19 -17.70 -14.42
C GLY A 242 -22.97 -17.80 -13.50
N TYR A 243 -22.85 -18.91 -12.77
CA TYR A 243 -21.63 -19.20 -12.01
C TYR A 243 -20.45 -19.40 -12.96
N GLY A 244 -19.32 -18.76 -12.66
CA GLY A 244 -18.12 -18.76 -13.49
C GLY A 244 -18.07 -17.69 -14.59
N GLU A 245 -19.15 -16.95 -14.85
CA GLU A 245 -19.18 -15.83 -15.81
C GLU A 245 -19.05 -14.46 -15.13
N ARG A 246 -19.13 -14.43 -13.79
CA ARG A 246 -19.26 -13.21 -13.00
C ARG A 246 -17.90 -12.60 -12.66
N HIS A 247 -17.19 -12.10 -13.67
CA HIS A 247 -15.85 -11.52 -13.53
C HIS A 247 -15.63 -10.30 -14.43
N ILE A 248 -14.49 -9.63 -14.26
CA ILE A 248 -14.22 -8.34 -14.93
C ILE A 248 -14.15 -8.43 -16.45
N VAL A 249 -13.65 -9.54 -16.99
CA VAL A 249 -13.61 -9.76 -18.44
C VAL A 249 -15.01 -9.91 -19.04
N SER A 250 -15.97 -10.49 -18.31
CA SER A 250 -17.37 -10.46 -18.71
C SER A 250 -17.96 -9.05 -18.67
N VAL A 251 -17.58 -8.22 -17.69
CA VAL A 251 -17.97 -6.80 -17.67
C VAL A 251 -17.46 -6.09 -18.93
N PHE A 252 -16.18 -6.28 -19.31
CA PHE A 252 -15.64 -5.76 -20.57
C PHE A 252 -16.46 -6.21 -21.77
N LYS A 253 -16.71 -7.52 -21.91
CA LYS A 253 -17.46 -8.09 -23.03
C LYS A 253 -18.87 -7.52 -23.11
N ILE A 254 -19.57 -7.40 -21.98
CA ILE A 254 -20.92 -6.82 -21.93
C ILE A 254 -20.90 -5.33 -22.32
N VAL A 255 -19.97 -4.53 -21.79
CA VAL A 255 -19.83 -3.12 -22.20
C VAL A 255 -19.56 -3.04 -23.72
N GLN A 256 -18.69 -3.89 -24.25
CA GLN A 256 -18.37 -3.93 -25.68
C GLN A 256 -19.58 -4.33 -26.56
N GLU A 257 -20.32 -5.37 -26.19
CA GLU A 257 -21.49 -5.86 -26.95
C GLU A 257 -22.65 -4.87 -26.90
N LEU A 258 -22.83 -4.16 -25.79
CA LEU A 258 -23.82 -3.11 -25.64
C LEU A 258 -23.43 -1.80 -26.35
N LEU A 259 -22.13 -1.61 -26.62
CA LEU A 259 -21.59 -0.50 -27.40
C LEU A 259 -21.79 -0.64 -28.91
N GLN A 260 -21.94 -1.86 -29.43
CA GLN A 260 -22.11 -2.08 -30.88
C GLN A 260 -23.44 -1.49 -31.34
N THR A 261 -23.38 -0.24 -31.81
CA THR A 261 -24.46 0.49 -32.45
C THR A 261 -24.76 -0.08 -33.82
N LYS A 262 -25.40 -1.25 -33.86
CA LYS A 262 -26.38 -1.46 -34.93
C LYS A 262 -27.64 -0.73 -34.52
N THR A 263 -27.65 0.60 -34.70
CA THR A 263 -28.89 1.36 -34.64
C THR A 263 -29.82 0.72 -35.64
N GLN A 264 -30.79 -0.07 -35.17
CA GLN A 264 -31.82 -0.58 -36.07
C GLN A 264 -32.47 0.63 -36.75
N PRO A 265 -32.70 0.58 -38.07
CA PRO A 265 -33.34 1.69 -38.76
C PRO A 265 -34.65 2.02 -38.04
N GLN A 266 -34.79 3.30 -37.63
CA GLN A 266 -36.01 3.80 -36.99
C GLN A 266 -37.22 3.39 -37.83
N THR A 267 -38.22 2.79 -37.19
CA THR A 267 -39.47 2.47 -37.86
C THR A 267 -40.18 3.76 -38.29
N GLN A 268 -41.06 3.71 -39.29
CA GLN A 268 -41.79 4.91 -39.73
C GLN A 268 -42.59 5.56 -38.59
N SER A 269 -43.05 4.80 -37.59
CA SER A 269 -43.70 5.34 -36.39
C SER A 269 -42.75 6.07 -35.44
N ASP A 270 -41.49 5.62 -35.33
CA ASP A 270 -40.48 6.27 -34.46
C ASP A 270 -40.11 7.67 -34.96
N LYS A 271 -40.02 7.82 -36.30
CA LYS A 271 -39.81 9.13 -36.94
C LYS A 271 -41.02 10.05 -36.77
N ALA A 272 -42.23 9.51 -36.85
CA ALA A 272 -43.46 10.28 -36.64
C ALA A 272 -43.60 10.79 -35.18
N ASN A 273 -43.11 10.02 -34.20
CA ASN A 273 -43.19 10.35 -32.77
C ASN A 273 -41.93 11.01 -32.20
N ASN A 274 -40.97 11.40 -33.05
CA ASN A 274 -39.72 12.06 -32.63
C ASN A 274 -38.92 11.25 -31.57
N VAL A 275 -38.97 9.92 -31.65
CA VAL A 275 -38.31 9.03 -30.69
C VAL A 275 -36.81 9.00 -30.98
N LYS A 276 -36.00 9.50 -30.03
CA LYS A 276 -34.53 9.46 -30.14
C LYS A 276 -34.04 8.00 -30.27
N PRO A 277 -33.09 7.72 -31.18
CA PRO A 277 -32.52 6.39 -31.30
C PRO A 277 -31.85 6.00 -29.99
N LYS A 278 -32.19 4.82 -29.46
CA LYS A 278 -31.64 4.30 -28.22
C LYS A 278 -30.59 3.24 -28.51
N ASN A 279 -29.46 3.29 -27.81
CA ASN A 279 -28.48 2.23 -27.88
C ASN A 279 -28.95 0.98 -27.10
N GLU A 280 -28.27 -0.15 -27.32
CA GLU A 280 -28.64 -1.42 -26.67
C GLU A 280 -28.48 -1.36 -25.15
N TYR A 281 -27.51 -0.59 -24.64
CA TYR A 281 -27.35 -0.37 -23.19
C TYR A 281 -28.59 0.31 -22.57
N GLN A 282 -29.07 1.41 -23.17
CA GLN A 282 -30.28 2.12 -22.73
C GLN A 282 -31.49 1.20 -22.77
N ARG A 283 -31.64 0.41 -23.84
CA ARG A 283 -32.73 -0.57 -23.98
C ARG A 283 -32.70 -1.60 -22.84
N LEU A 284 -31.54 -2.16 -22.52
CA LEU A 284 -31.38 -3.13 -21.43
C LEU A 284 -31.74 -2.51 -20.07
N ILE A 285 -31.25 -1.30 -19.78
CA ILE A 285 -31.51 -0.61 -18.52
C ILE A 285 -32.99 -0.20 -18.36
N GLU A 286 -33.69 0.09 -19.46
CA GLU A 286 -35.13 0.39 -19.45
C GLU A 286 -36.01 -0.84 -19.15
N LEU A 287 -35.48 -2.06 -19.30
CA LEU A 287 -36.17 -3.28 -18.87
C LEU A 287 -36.17 -3.43 -17.34
N LEU A 288 -35.24 -2.77 -16.64
CA LEU A 288 -35.17 -2.82 -15.19
C LEU A 288 -36.21 -1.89 -14.56
N PRO A 289 -36.72 -2.23 -13.36
CA PRO A 289 -37.55 -1.33 -12.56
C PRO A 289 -36.91 0.04 -12.37
N ALA A 290 -37.75 1.08 -12.23
CA ALA A 290 -37.29 2.46 -12.09
C ALA A 290 -36.39 2.64 -10.86
N GLU A 291 -36.59 1.84 -9.81
CA GLU A 291 -35.87 1.87 -8.52
C GLU A 291 -34.60 1.00 -8.51
N HIS A 292 -34.31 0.27 -9.60
CA HIS A 292 -33.16 -0.61 -9.67
C HIS A 292 -31.85 0.20 -9.63
N LYS A 293 -30.93 -0.12 -8.71
CA LYS A 293 -29.72 0.70 -8.52
C LYS A 293 -28.79 0.71 -9.73
N ALA A 294 -28.69 -0.39 -10.48
CA ALA A 294 -27.95 -0.41 -11.74
C ALA A 294 -28.47 0.67 -12.73
N ARG A 295 -29.78 0.95 -12.75
CA ARG A 295 -30.37 2.01 -13.57
C ARG A 295 -29.97 3.40 -13.08
N TRP A 296 -29.92 3.62 -11.77
CA TRP A 296 -29.51 4.90 -11.19
C TRP A 296 -28.03 5.19 -11.42
N LEU A 297 -27.17 4.18 -11.27
CA LEU A 297 -25.71 4.33 -11.46
C LEU A 297 -25.36 4.63 -12.91
N ALA A 298 -26.05 4.01 -13.88
CA ALA A 298 -25.86 4.31 -15.29
C ALA A 298 -26.47 5.66 -15.73
N GLY A 299 -27.30 6.30 -14.89
CA GLY A 299 -28.07 7.49 -15.28
C GLY A 299 -27.21 8.65 -15.78
N ALA A 300 -26.04 8.88 -15.18
CA ALA A 300 -25.12 9.92 -15.60
C ALA A 300 -24.58 9.69 -17.02
N ALA A 301 -24.29 8.43 -17.39
CA ALA A 301 -23.82 8.07 -18.72
C ALA A 301 -24.96 8.03 -19.77
N LEU A 302 -26.18 7.65 -19.37
CA LEU A 302 -27.29 7.42 -20.30
C LEU A 302 -28.14 8.65 -20.63
N ASN A 303 -28.13 9.67 -19.76
CA ASN A 303 -28.93 10.88 -19.93
C ASN A 303 -28.17 11.99 -20.68
N THR A 304 -26.95 11.75 -21.12
CA THR A 304 -26.14 12.70 -21.91
C THR A 304 -26.45 12.64 -23.40
N ALA A 305 -25.98 13.64 -24.15
CA ALA A 305 -25.94 13.57 -25.60
C ALA A 305 -25.15 12.33 -26.09
N GLU A 306 -25.50 11.80 -27.25
CA GLU A 306 -24.89 10.58 -27.80
C GLU A 306 -23.36 10.67 -27.91
N SER A 307 -22.85 11.82 -28.36
CA SER A 307 -21.40 12.07 -28.46
C SER A 307 -20.70 12.00 -27.10
N SER A 308 -21.31 12.59 -26.06
CA SER A 308 -20.78 12.54 -24.69
C SER A 308 -20.84 11.12 -24.12
N MET A 309 -21.90 10.36 -24.41
CA MET A 309 -22.02 8.97 -24.00
C MET A 309 -20.94 8.09 -24.63
N HIS A 310 -20.64 8.28 -25.91
CA HIS A 310 -19.52 7.60 -26.57
C HIS A 310 -18.18 7.90 -25.89
N SER A 311 -17.94 9.14 -25.46
CA SER A 311 -16.73 9.50 -24.70
C SER A 311 -16.66 8.79 -23.34
N VAL A 312 -17.77 8.73 -22.59
CA VAL A 312 -17.84 7.98 -21.32
C VAL A 312 -17.53 6.50 -21.53
N MET A 313 -18.16 5.90 -22.54
CA MET A 313 -18.00 4.47 -22.83
C MET A 313 -16.59 4.14 -23.34
N SER A 314 -16.01 5.02 -24.18
CA SER A 314 -14.61 4.91 -24.62
C SER A 314 -13.64 4.97 -23.44
N THR A 315 -13.92 5.86 -22.48
CA THR A 315 -13.17 5.95 -21.23
C THR A 315 -13.29 4.67 -20.41
N ALA A 316 -14.49 4.10 -20.24
CA ALA A 316 -14.64 2.82 -19.54
C ALA A 316 -13.91 1.67 -20.25
N MET A 317 -14.02 1.59 -21.58
CA MET A 317 -13.38 0.54 -22.38
C MET A 317 -11.86 0.60 -22.34
N SER A 318 -11.26 1.80 -22.41
CA SER A 318 -9.79 1.93 -22.36
C SER A 318 -9.22 1.42 -21.04
N ARG A 319 -9.96 1.60 -19.93
CA ARG A 319 -9.59 1.06 -18.61
C ARG A 319 -9.80 -0.45 -18.52
N LEU A 320 -10.87 -0.96 -19.11
CA LEU A 320 -11.16 -2.39 -19.07
C LEU A 320 -10.26 -3.21 -20.01
N LEU A 321 -9.70 -2.59 -21.06
CA LEU A 321 -8.83 -3.25 -22.02
C LEU A 321 -7.53 -3.77 -21.39
N SER A 322 -7.03 -3.14 -20.32
CA SER A 322 -5.82 -3.59 -19.63
C SER A 322 -5.96 -4.97 -18.97
N PHE A 323 -7.19 -5.43 -18.72
CA PHE A 323 -7.47 -6.75 -18.17
C PHE A 323 -7.56 -7.87 -19.22
N ILE A 324 -7.49 -7.52 -20.51
CA ILE A 324 -7.68 -8.46 -21.61
C ILE A 324 -6.35 -9.08 -22.01
N ASP A 325 -5.98 -10.13 -21.28
CA ASP A 325 -4.83 -10.97 -21.53
C ASP A 325 -5.14 -12.41 -21.10
N SER A 326 -4.88 -13.38 -21.98
CA SER A 326 -5.27 -14.78 -21.74
C SER A 326 -4.57 -15.42 -20.55
N GLU A 327 -3.37 -14.96 -20.18
CA GLU A 327 -2.70 -15.41 -18.96
C GLU A 327 -3.32 -14.76 -17.73
N LEU A 328 -3.58 -13.44 -17.77
CA LEU A 328 -4.20 -12.72 -16.66
C LEU A 328 -5.64 -13.18 -16.38
N GLU A 329 -6.36 -13.63 -17.41
CA GLU A 329 -7.67 -14.25 -17.25
C GLU A 329 -7.65 -15.48 -16.33
N GLN A 330 -6.53 -16.21 -16.27
CA GLN A 330 -6.35 -17.33 -15.34
C GLN A 330 -6.32 -16.88 -13.88
N ILE A 331 -6.06 -15.60 -13.61
CA ILE A 331 -6.18 -15.02 -12.28
C ILE A 331 -7.56 -14.37 -12.13
N LEU A 332 -7.94 -13.50 -13.06
CA LEU A 332 -9.06 -12.56 -12.89
C LEU A 332 -10.46 -13.19 -13.03
N CYS A 333 -10.59 -14.34 -13.69
CA CYS A 333 -11.88 -14.94 -14.01
C CYS A 333 -12.33 -16.03 -13.04
N PHE A 334 -11.51 -16.36 -12.05
CA PHE A 334 -11.78 -17.41 -11.06
C PHE A 334 -11.96 -16.81 -9.68
N ASP A 335 -12.84 -17.40 -8.87
CA ASP A 335 -13.15 -16.91 -7.54
C ASP A 335 -11.91 -16.72 -6.67
N SER A 336 -11.97 -15.72 -5.80
CA SER A 336 -10.92 -15.43 -4.83
C SER A 336 -10.99 -16.40 -3.67
N ASP A 337 -9.89 -17.07 -3.36
CA ASP A 337 -9.78 -17.96 -2.20
C ASP A 337 -9.64 -17.19 -0.88
N VAL A 338 -9.38 -15.88 -0.94
CA VAL A 338 -9.31 -14.98 0.22
C VAL A 338 -10.18 -13.77 -0.02
N ASP A 339 -11.02 -13.45 0.96
CA ASP A 339 -11.75 -12.20 1.04
C ASP A 339 -11.23 -11.28 2.16
N ALA A 340 -11.58 -10.01 2.10
CA ALA A 340 -11.14 -9.02 3.08
C ALA A 340 -11.63 -9.33 4.50
N GLU A 341 -12.77 -10.01 4.67
CA GLU A 341 -13.28 -10.38 6.01
C GLU A 341 -12.35 -11.42 6.66
N GLN A 342 -11.95 -12.44 5.91
CA GLN A 342 -10.97 -13.44 6.34
C GLN A 342 -9.62 -12.79 6.63
N PHE A 343 -9.15 -11.91 5.75
CA PHE A 343 -7.90 -11.19 5.94
C PHE A 343 -7.90 -10.38 7.24
N CYS A 344 -9.00 -9.67 7.55
CA CYS A 344 -9.13 -8.86 8.77
C CYS A 344 -9.25 -9.71 10.06
N ASN A 345 -9.64 -10.99 9.97
CA ASN A 345 -9.79 -11.88 11.12
C ASN A 345 -8.47 -12.55 11.57
N GLY A 346 -7.38 -12.40 10.81
CA GLY A 346 -6.06 -12.96 11.11
C GLY A 346 -5.71 -14.24 10.32
N HIS A 347 -4.52 -14.79 10.57
CA HIS A 347 -4.02 -16.03 9.98
C HIS A 347 -4.11 -16.12 8.45
N THR A 348 -3.99 -14.99 7.75
CA THR A 348 -3.98 -14.93 6.28
C THR A 348 -2.69 -14.29 5.79
N ALA A 349 -2.00 -14.95 4.86
CA ALA A 349 -0.75 -14.48 4.28
C ALA A 349 -0.92 -14.26 2.78
N VAL A 350 -0.99 -13.01 2.35
CA VAL A 350 -1.13 -12.63 0.94
C VAL A 350 0.23 -12.31 0.35
N PHE A 351 0.58 -12.94 -0.76
CA PHE A 351 1.81 -12.70 -1.50
C PHE A 351 1.48 -12.25 -2.91
N ILE A 352 2.04 -11.13 -3.35
CA ILE A 352 1.87 -10.64 -4.72
C ILE A 352 3.24 -10.59 -5.38
N VAL A 353 3.44 -11.44 -6.38
CA VAL A 353 4.67 -11.54 -7.16
C VAL A 353 4.49 -10.84 -8.49
N PHE A 354 5.41 -9.96 -8.85
CA PHE A 354 5.35 -9.24 -10.12
C PHE A 354 6.72 -9.15 -10.81
N PRO A 355 6.78 -9.31 -12.15
CA PRO A 355 8.05 -9.27 -12.88
C PRO A 355 8.58 -7.83 -13.02
N GLU A 356 9.79 -7.52 -12.54
CA GLU A 356 10.44 -6.21 -12.78
C GLU A 356 10.54 -5.84 -14.28
N GLU A 357 10.70 -6.84 -15.14
CA GLU A 357 10.92 -6.70 -16.59
C GLU A 357 9.67 -6.23 -17.35
N ASP A 358 8.47 -6.58 -16.84
CA ASP A 358 7.20 -6.41 -17.55
C ASP A 358 6.26 -5.48 -16.78
N ALA A 359 6.40 -4.19 -17.08
CA ALA A 359 5.59 -3.13 -16.50
C ALA A 359 4.10 -3.22 -16.88
N THR A 360 3.73 -3.95 -17.93
CA THR A 360 2.33 -4.02 -18.39
C THR A 360 1.42 -4.71 -17.39
N LYS A 361 1.96 -5.56 -16.51
CA LYS A 361 1.22 -6.29 -15.47
C LYS A 361 1.24 -5.58 -14.11
N HIS A 362 2.10 -4.58 -13.91
CA HIS A 362 2.30 -3.94 -12.60
C HIS A 362 1.06 -3.24 -12.07
N PHE A 363 0.19 -2.72 -12.96
CA PHE A 363 -1.04 -2.05 -12.54
C PHE A 363 -1.94 -2.98 -11.72
N LEU A 364 -1.90 -4.29 -11.95
CA LEU A 364 -2.64 -5.26 -11.13
C LEU A 364 -2.16 -5.28 -9.69
N VAL A 365 -0.88 -5.04 -9.42
CA VAL A 365 -0.37 -4.97 -8.04
C VAL A 365 -1.02 -3.79 -7.33
N SER A 366 -1.04 -2.62 -7.96
CA SER A 366 -1.64 -1.43 -7.36
C SER A 366 -3.15 -1.58 -7.18
N LEU A 367 -3.83 -2.20 -8.14
CA LEU A 367 -5.24 -2.55 -8.07
C LEU A 367 -5.55 -3.50 -6.91
N PHE A 368 -4.81 -4.59 -6.79
CA PHE A 368 -5.10 -5.66 -5.83
C PHE A 368 -4.89 -5.17 -4.39
N VAL A 369 -3.78 -4.48 -4.14
CA VAL A 369 -3.50 -3.85 -2.85
C VAL A 369 -4.53 -2.77 -2.54
N SER A 370 -4.88 -1.90 -3.51
CA SER A 370 -5.91 -0.86 -3.30
C SER A 370 -7.26 -1.48 -2.98
N GLN A 371 -7.63 -2.55 -3.68
CA GLN A 371 -8.89 -3.25 -3.45
C GLN A 371 -8.91 -3.87 -2.05
N LEU A 372 -7.91 -4.68 -1.71
CA LEU A 372 -7.84 -5.31 -0.38
C LEU A 372 -7.80 -4.26 0.73
N TYR A 373 -7.08 -3.16 0.55
CA TYR A 373 -7.05 -2.04 1.50
C TYR A 373 -8.43 -1.40 1.67
N ASN A 374 -9.10 -1.03 0.57
CA ASN A 374 -10.41 -0.39 0.63
C ASN A 374 -11.47 -1.32 1.21
N GLU A 375 -11.44 -2.60 0.88
CA GLU A 375 -12.33 -3.61 1.45
C GLU A 375 -12.06 -3.80 2.95
N SER A 376 -10.79 -3.84 3.36
CA SER A 376 -10.41 -3.88 4.78
C SER A 376 -10.89 -2.63 5.55
N LEU A 377 -10.84 -1.45 4.92
CA LEU A 377 -11.44 -0.23 5.49
C LEU A 377 -12.96 -0.39 5.66
N VAL A 378 -13.65 -1.02 4.71
CA VAL A 378 -15.08 -1.29 4.86
C VAL A 378 -15.32 -2.16 6.08
N VAL A 379 -14.58 -3.26 6.24
CA VAL A 379 -14.66 -4.17 7.39
C VAL A 379 -14.37 -3.45 8.71
N ALA A 380 -13.31 -2.64 8.78
CA ALA A 380 -12.95 -1.88 9.98
C ALA A 380 -14.02 -0.88 10.44
N ASN A 381 -14.77 -0.30 9.49
CA ASN A 381 -15.86 0.63 9.81
C ASN A 381 -17.20 -0.09 10.08
N GLN A 382 -17.26 -1.43 10.00
CA GLN A 382 -18.44 -2.18 10.41
C GLN A 382 -18.63 -2.07 11.93
N ASP A 383 -19.88 -2.21 12.36
CA ASP A 383 -20.29 -2.24 13.78
C ASP A 383 -19.89 -1.00 14.61
N GLY A 384 -19.52 0.11 13.95
CA GLY A 384 -19.18 1.38 14.60
C GLY A 384 -17.84 1.41 15.34
N LYS A 385 -17.07 0.31 15.34
CA LYS A 385 -15.76 0.23 16.01
C LYS A 385 -14.71 1.14 15.38
N ASN A 386 -14.82 1.39 14.07
CA ASN A 386 -13.84 2.16 13.27
C ASN A 386 -12.39 1.66 13.40
N LYS A 387 -12.21 0.40 13.83
CA LYS A 387 -10.92 -0.24 14.10
C LYS A 387 -11.11 -1.76 14.03
N MET A 388 -10.16 -2.47 13.43
CA MET A 388 -10.15 -3.94 13.41
C MET A 388 -9.68 -4.50 14.74
N ASP A 389 -10.20 -5.66 15.13
CA ASP A 389 -9.79 -6.33 16.37
C ASP A 389 -8.33 -6.80 16.28
N LYS A 390 -7.88 -7.26 15.10
CA LYS A 390 -6.47 -7.57 14.82
C LYS A 390 -5.87 -6.60 13.82
N ARG A 391 -4.57 -6.32 13.95
CA ARG A 391 -3.82 -5.54 12.96
C ARG A 391 -3.58 -6.34 11.67
N VAL A 392 -3.55 -5.61 10.56
CA VAL A 392 -3.17 -6.12 9.24
C VAL A 392 -1.98 -5.34 8.68
N TYR A 393 -1.05 -6.04 8.04
CA TYR A 393 0.25 -5.50 7.62
C TYR A 393 0.35 -5.49 6.10
N PHE A 394 0.82 -4.38 5.53
CA PHE A 394 1.10 -4.27 4.11
C PHE A 394 2.58 -3.94 3.90
N TYR A 395 3.35 -4.97 3.58
CA TYR A 395 4.74 -4.87 3.14
C TYR A 395 4.78 -4.61 1.65
N LEU A 396 5.08 -3.37 1.29
CA LEU A 396 5.08 -2.90 -0.08
C LEU A 396 6.53 -2.75 -0.54
N ASP A 397 7.12 -3.87 -0.98
CA ASP A 397 8.45 -3.83 -1.60
C ASP A 397 8.38 -3.12 -2.95
N GLU A 398 9.44 -2.37 -3.22
CA GLU A 398 9.56 -1.49 -4.37
C GLU A 398 8.43 -0.46 -4.51
N PHE A 399 7.89 0.04 -3.38
CA PHE A 399 6.79 1.01 -3.36
C PHE A 399 7.03 2.28 -4.21
N GLY A 400 8.29 2.72 -4.32
CA GLY A 400 8.66 3.88 -5.13
C GLY A 400 8.58 3.65 -6.64
N THR A 401 8.50 2.40 -7.10
CA THR A 401 8.42 2.03 -8.52
C THR A 401 7.13 1.31 -8.90
N LEU A 402 6.38 0.80 -7.92
CA LEU A 402 5.01 0.32 -8.14
C LEU A 402 4.17 1.42 -8.82
N PRO A 403 3.24 1.07 -9.72
CA PRO A 403 2.28 2.02 -10.25
C PRO A 403 1.58 2.73 -9.10
N LYS A 404 1.37 4.04 -9.28
CA LYS A 404 0.84 4.89 -8.23
C LYS A 404 -0.48 4.32 -7.71
N PHE A 405 -0.61 4.26 -6.38
CA PHE A 405 -1.89 4.00 -5.73
C PHE A 405 -2.72 5.29 -5.77
N ASP A 406 -3.94 5.21 -6.29
CA ASP A 406 -4.86 6.36 -6.25
C ASP A 406 -5.14 6.73 -4.79
N ASN A 407 -4.99 8.03 -4.48
CA ASN A 407 -5.12 8.55 -3.12
C ASN A 407 -4.24 7.84 -2.09
N ALA A 408 -3.00 7.46 -2.45
CA ALA A 408 -2.02 6.90 -1.52
C ALA A 408 -1.89 7.73 -0.23
N GLU A 409 -1.98 9.06 -0.33
CA GLU A 409 -1.95 9.97 0.81
C GLU A 409 -3.07 9.66 1.82
N GLN A 410 -4.28 9.38 1.33
CA GLN A 410 -5.42 8.99 2.16
C GLN A 410 -5.24 7.57 2.71
N MET A 411 -4.62 6.67 1.94
CA MET A 411 -4.28 5.32 2.39
C MET A 411 -3.37 5.36 3.63
N PHE A 412 -2.30 6.15 3.56
CA PHE A 412 -1.37 6.33 4.68
C PHE A 412 -2.01 7.08 5.86
N THR A 413 -2.83 8.09 5.61
CA THR A 413 -3.48 8.84 6.69
C THR A 413 -4.55 8.03 7.42
N ALA A 414 -5.43 7.33 6.69
CA ALA A 414 -6.59 6.67 7.27
C ALA A 414 -6.28 5.29 7.88
N GLY A 415 -5.30 4.57 7.32
CA GLY A 415 -4.97 3.20 7.73
C GLY A 415 -4.58 3.08 9.21
N LYS A 416 -3.79 4.06 9.70
CA LYS A 416 -3.31 4.12 11.08
C LYS A 416 -4.43 3.97 12.12
N SER A 417 -5.53 4.71 11.95
CA SER A 417 -6.66 4.68 12.89
C SER A 417 -7.45 3.37 12.88
N ARG A 418 -7.28 2.54 11.85
CA ARG A 418 -8.10 1.35 11.58
C ARG A 418 -7.36 0.04 11.78
N ASN A 419 -6.19 0.06 12.42
CA ASN A 419 -5.33 -1.11 12.60
C ASN A 419 -4.75 -1.67 11.27
N ILE A 420 -4.55 -0.79 10.27
CA ILE A 420 -3.80 -1.11 9.05
C ILE A 420 -2.42 -0.45 9.16
N LEU A 421 -1.36 -1.26 9.13
CA LEU A 421 0.02 -0.78 9.16
C LEU A 421 0.70 -0.96 7.80
N LEU A 422 1.28 0.13 7.30
CA LEU A 422 1.94 0.18 6.00
C LEU A 422 3.45 0.24 6.18
N PHE A 423 4.14 -0.55 5.38
CA PHE A 423 5.59 -0.65 5.34
C PHE A 423 6.07 -0.39 3.90
N PRO A 424 6.08 0.88 3.45
CA PRO A 424 6.66 1.22 2.16
C PRO A 424 8.18 0.96 2.21
N MET A 425 8.65 0.07 1.35
CA MET A 425 10.07 -0.24 1.22
C MET A 425 10.57 0.34 -0.10
N ILE A 426 11.45 1.33 -0.01
CA ILE A 426 11.94 2.10 -1.15
C ILE A 426 13.46 2.03 -1.23
N GLN A 427 13.98 2.16 -2.45
CA GLN A 427 15.43 2.27 -2.67
C GLN A 427 15.92 3.72 -2.67
N SER A 428 15.07 4.64 -3.13
CA SER A 428 15.38 6.05 -3.26
C SER A 428 14.15 6.93 -3.01
N MET A 429 14.34 8.02 -2.27
CA MET A 429 13.35 9.08 -2.12
C MET A 429 13.04 9.75 -3.47
N GLU A 430 14.02 9.82 -4.39
CA GLU A 430 13.82 10.40 -5.72
C GLU A 430 12.82 9.58 -6.55
N GLN A 431 12.81 8.25 -6.41
CA GLN A 431 11.83 7.39 -7.09
C GLN A 431 10.42 7.63 -6.55
N LEU A 432 10.28 7.73 -5.22
CA LEU A 432 9.00 8.07 -4.59
C LEU A 432 8.48 9.43 -5.10
N HIS A 433 9.32 10.47 -5.09
CA HIS A 433 8.93 11.80 -5.57
C HIS A 433 8.64 11.84 -7.08
N LYS A 434 9.30 11.00 -7.88
CA LYS A 434 9.00 10.89 -9.31
C LYS A 434 7.62 10.28 -9.54
N ASN A 435 7.23 9.31 -8.72
CA ASN A 435 5.97 8.57 -8.86
C ASN A 435 4.76 9.33 -8.28
N TYR A 436 4.88 9.86 -7.06
CA TYR A 436 3.78 10.54 -6.35
C TYR A 436 3.82 12.07 -6.46
N GLY A 437 4.79 12.62 -7.20
CA GLY A 437 5.13 14.03 -7.08
C GLY A 437 5.82 14.33 -5.75
N ARG A 438 6.40 15.54 -5.65
CA ARG A 438 7.11 15.94 -4.43
C ARG A 438 6.15 16.10 -3.25
N GLU A 439 5.01 16.76 -3.46
CA GLU A 439 4.01 16.97 -2.40
C GLU A 439 3.43 15.64 -1.89
N GLY A 440 2.97 14.76 -2.79
CA GLY A 440 2.42 13.45 -2.42
C GLY A 440 3.45 12.55 -1.74
N GLY A 441 4.70 12.54 -2.23
CA GLY A 441 5.76 11.74 -1.61
C GLY A 441 6.14 12.22 -0.20
N GLU A 442 6.21 13.54 0.04
CA GLU A 442 6.45 14.09 1.39
C GLU A 442 5.29 13.75 2.33
N ILE A 443 4.02 13.81 1.86
CA ILE A 443 2.86 13.38 2.68
C ILE A 443 2.97 11.90 3.11
N ILE A 444 3.38 11.02 2.19
CA ILE A 444 3.58 9.59 2.48
C ILE A 444 4.70 9.40 3.52
N ILE A 445 5.83 10.10 3.36
CA ILE A 445 6.95 10.05 4.29
C ILE A 445 6.51 10.58 5.67
N ASP A 446 5.80 11.70 5.73
CA ASP A 446 5.34 12.32 6.97
C ASP A 446 4.33 11.44 7.74
N CYS A 447 3.55 10.62 7.03
CA CYS A 447 2.68 9.62 7.65
C CYS A 447 3.45 8.44 8.28
N CYS A 448 4.70 8.22 7.86
CA CYS A 448 5.58 7.19 8.42
C CYS A 448 6.27 7.70 9.68
N THR A 449 5.66 7.42 10.83
CA THR A 449 6.19 7.83 12.13
C THR A 449 7.49 7.13 12.52
N ASN A 450 7.79 5.98 11.90
CA ASN A 450 9.09 5.32 11.98
C ASN A 450 9.77 5.39 10.60
N ALA A 451 11.10 5.51 10.61
CA ALA A 451 11.91 5.29 9.42
C ALA A 451 13.19 4.51 9.75
N LEU A 452 13.48 3.52 8.93
CA LEU A 452 14.68 2.68 8.97
C LEU A 452 15.53 2.97 7.73
N PHE A 453 16.76 3.42 7.98
CA PHE A 453 17.73 3.74 6.94
C PHE A 453 18.90 2.76 7.01
N GLY A 454 19.15 2.04 5.91
CA GLY A 454 20.23 1.05 5.84
C GLY A 454 20.76 0.92 4.42
N GLY A 455 21.99 0.42 4.25
CA GLY A 455 22.57 0.08 2.94
C GLY A 455 22.46 1.19 1.88
N PHE A 456 23.43 2.09 1.80
CA PHE A 456 23.50 3.13 0.77
C PHE A 456 24.63 2.82 -0.22
N THR A 457 24.39 3.04 -1.51
CA THR A 457 25.47 2.98 -2.51
C THR A 457 26.43 4.17 -2.34
N PRO A 458 27.70 4.05 -2.76
CA PRO A 458 28.72 5.08 -2.53
C PRO A 458 28.37 6.48 -3.08
N LEU A 459 27.56 6.53 -4.14
CA LEU A 459 27.13 7.76 -4.81
C LEU A 459 25.67 8.13 -4.52
N SER A 460 25.00 7.41 -3.61
CA SER A 460 23.61 7.71 -3.27
C SER A 460 23.50 9.07 -2.59
N LYS A 461 22.62 9.91 -3.12
CA LYS A 461 22.18 11.18 -2.49
C LYS A 461 21.33 10.96 -1.24
N GLY A 462 20.77 9.75 -1.07
CA GLY A 462 19.96 9.42 0.10
C GLY A 462 20.75 9.53 1.40
N ALA A 463 22.07 9.34 1.37
CA ALA A 463 22.93 9.50 2.54
C ALA A 463 23.00 10.98 3.00
N GLU A 464 23.02 11.94 2.07
CA GLU A 464 22.94 13.37 2.38
C GLU A 464 21.59 13.74 2.99
N ASP A 465 20.50 13.18 2.46
CA ASP A 465 19.15 13.45 2.98
C ASP A 465 18.99 12.90 4.41
N VAL A 466 19.49 11.68 4.67
CA VAL A 466 19.53 11.12 6.04
C VAL A 466 20.43 11.93 6.96
N SER A 467 21.62 12.35 6.50
CA SER A 467 22.51 13.21 7.30
C SER A 467 21.84 14.53 7.69
N ARG A 468 21.11 15.13 6.74
CA ARG A 468 20.32 16.35 6.96
C ARG A 468 19.17 16.11 7.94
N ALA A 469 18.45 15.00 7.80
CA ALA A 469 17.34 14.62 8.67
C ALA A 469 17.79 14.34 10.12
N LEU A 470 18.97 13.76 10.31
CA LEU A 470 19.57 13.56 11.64
C LEU A 470 19.98 14.86 12.32
N GLY A 471 20.24 15.91 11.54
CA GLY A 471 20.61 17.23 12.02
C GLY A 471 22.07 17.35 12.50
N ASN A 472 22.36 18.52 13.06
CA ASN A 472 23.71 18.92 13.47
C ASN A 472 23.81 19.06 15.00
N GLN A 473 25.02 18.85 15.51
CA GLN A 473 25.41 19.05 16.90
C GLN A 473 26.50 20.12 17.02
N THR A 474 26.51 20.78 18.16
CA THR A 474 27.54 21.76 18.54
C THR A 474 28.69 21.05 19.23
N VAL A 475 29.89 21.08 18.65
CA VAL A 475 31.08 20.44 19.22
C VAL A 475 32.20 21.43 19.44
N MET A 476 33.03 21.18 20.46
CA MET A 476 34.22 21.99 20.72
C MET A 476 35.34 21.57 19.77
N SER A 477 35.81 22.50 18.97
CA SER A 477 37.04 22.38 18.20
C SER A 477 38.13 23.20 18.88
N GLY A 478 39.34 22.66 18.94
CA GLY A 478 40.49 23.38 19.47
C GLY A 478 41.59 23.44 18.43
N SER A 479 42.21 24.61 18.30
CA SER A 479 43.48 24.75 17.59
C SER A 479 44.56 25.16 18.58
N THR A 480 45.71 24.50 18.49
CA THR A 480 46.93 24.93 19.18
C THR A 480 47.85 25.56 18.16
N SER A 481 48.11 26.85 18.31
CA SER A 481 49.21 27.53 17.62
C SER A 481 50.39 27.62 18.57
N ARG A 482 51.55 27.15 18.09
CA ARG A 482 52.83 27.25 18.80
C ARG A 482 53.67 28.28 18.05
N SER A 483 54.02 29.35 18.74
CA SER A 483 54.94 30.36 18.22
C SER A 483 56.01 30.61 19.28
N GLY A 484 57.24 30.23 18.97
CA GLY A 484 58.38 30.37 19.88
C GLY A 484 59.70 29.93 19.26
N SER A 485 60.72 30.77 19.40
CA SER A 485 62.13 30.47 19.12
C SER A 485 62.76 29.75 20.33
N PHE A 486 63.94 29.13 20.14
CA PHE A 486 64.67 28.21 21.05
C PHE A 486 64.69 28.53 22.57
N GLU A 487 64.40 29.76 23.01
CA GLU A 487 64.41 30.17 24.43
C GLU A 487 63.04 30.51 25.05
N ARG A 488 61.96 30.64 24.26
CA ARG A 488 60.62 30.98 24.80
C ARG A 488 59.52 30.26 24.05
N ASP A 489 59.03 29.19 24.67
CA ASP A 489 57.92 28.40 24.16
C ASP A 489 56.60 28.98 24.69
N SER A 490 55.77 29.49 23.79
CA SER A 490 54.42 29.96 24.11
C SER A 490 53.41 29.14 23.30
N SER A 491 52.53 28.41 24.00
CA SER A 491 51.45 27.64 23.38
C SER A 491 50.13 28.36 23.61
N THR A 492 49.50 28.84 22.54
CA THR A 492 48.15 29.40 22.61
C THR A 492 47.14 28.31 22.26
N LYS A 493 46.17 28.07 23.15
CA LYS A 493 45.04 27.17 22.93
C LYS A 493 43.80 28.00 22.65
N SER A 494 43.30 27.97 21.42
CA SER A 494 42.00 28.54 21.08
C SER A 494 40.95 27.44 20.99
N LEU A 495 39.87 27.59 21.75
CA LEU A 495 38.69 26.73 21.69
C LEU A 495 37.56 27.49 21.00
N GLN A 496 36.93 26.87 20.02
CA GLN A 496 35.80 27.41 19.28
C GLN A 496 34.70 26.35 19.16
N MET A 497 33.45 26.78 19.18
CA MET A 497 32.32 25.90 18.89
C MET A 497 32.13 25.82 17.38
N ILE A 498 31.95 24.61 16.84
CA ILE A 498 31.70 24.38 15.42
C ILE A 498 30.45 23.53 15.21
N GLN A 499 29.84 23.69 14.04
CA GLN A 499 28.76 22.82 13.56
C GLN A 499 29.33 21.49 13.07
N LYS A 500 28.76 20.38 13.52
CA LYS A 500 29.10 19.04 13.02
C LYS A 500 27.83 18.20 12.83
N PRO A 501 27.63 17.52 11.69
CA PRO A 501 26.55 16.56 11.54
C PRO A 501 26.57 15.48 12.62
N LEU A 502 25.40 15.01 13.07
CA LEU A 502 25.33 13.89 14.01
C LEU A 502 26.01 12.64 13.42
N MET A 503 25.83 12.43 12.11
CA MET A 503 26.54 11.48 11.29
C MET A 503 26.72 12.07 9.89
N THR A 504 27.94 12.03 9.34
CA THR A 504 28.20 12.56 7.99
C THR A 504 27.66 11.59 6.93
N ALA A 505 27.37 12.08 5.73
CA ALA A 505 26.95 11.24 4.60
C ALA A 505 27.97 10.12 4.30
N GLU A 506 29.27 10.41 4.42
CA GLU A 506 30.34 9.42 4.30
C GLU A 506 30.24 8.29 5.35
N GLN A 507 29.98 8.65 6.61
CA GLN A 507 29.76 7.66 7.67
C GLN A 507 28.51 6.82 7.43
N ILE A 508 27.46 7.41 6.86
CA ILE A 508 26.22 6.70 6.52
C ILE A 508 26.46 5.69 5.39
N ARG A 509 27.22 6.06 4.36
CA ARG A 509 27.59 5.18 3.24
C ARG A 509 28.49 4.02 3.66
N THR A 510 29.37 4.26 4.62
CA THR A 510 30.33 3.26 5.13
C THR A 510 29.79 2.48 6.34
N MET A 511 28.49 2.62 6.64
CA MET A 511 27.85 1.89 7.73
C MET A 511 27.87 0.37 7.45
N PRO A 512 28.18 -0.46 8.46
CA PRO A 512 28.13 -1.91 8.30
C PRO A 512 26.78 -2.41 7.79
N GLU A 513 26.78 -3.49 7.01
CA GLU A 513 25.59 -4.03 6.32
C GLU A 513 24.44 -4.40 7.28
N ASN A 514 24.76 -4.79 8.52
CA ASN A 514 23.79 -5.14 9.55
C ASN A 514 23.38 -3.96 10.43
N GLN A 515 23.96 -2.78 10.26
CA GLN A 515 23.67 -1.60 11.07
C GLN A 515 22.72 -0.67 10.33
N TRP A 516 21.71 -0.20 11.04
CA TRP A 516 20.66 0.66 10.52
C TRP A 516 20.49 1.88 11.43
N ILE A 517 19.96 2.96 10.87
CA ILE A 517 19.55 4.14 11.61
C ILE A 517 18.04 4.09 11.74
N LEU A 518 17.55 4.07 12.97
CA LEU A 518 16.13 4.12 13.29
C LEU A 518 15.79 5.52 13.80
N THR A 519 14.79 6.13 13.19
CA THR A 519 14.20 7.40 13.63
C THR A 519 12.72 7.21 13.90
N LYS A 520 12.23 7.78 15.00
CA LYS A 520 10.80 7.80 15.33
C LYS A 520 10.36 9.19 15.73
N THR A 521 9.16 9.59 15.33
CA THR A 521 8.57 10.91 15.64
C THR A 521 8.65 11.21 17.15
N ARG A 522 9.06 12.43 17.52
CA ARG A 522 9.24 12.91 18.91
C ARG A 522 10.31 12.17 19.73
N THR A 523 11.18 11.39 19.09
CA THR A 523 12.27 10.68 19.78
C THR A 523 13.61 10.99 19.14
N HIS A 524 14.69 10.77 19.89
CA HIS A 524 16.03 10.86 19.33
C HIS A 524 16.33 9.65 18.44
N PRO A 525 17.11 9.83 17.36
CA PRO A 525 17.51 8.73 16.50
C PRO A 525 18.39 7.73 17.28
N LEU A 526 18.38 6.46 16.85
CA LEU A 526 19.25 5.43 17.41
C LEU A 526 19.86 4.57 16.30
N LYS A 527 21.02 3.98 16.59
CA LYS A 527 21.64 2.96 15.74
C LYS A 527 21.12 1.60 16.18
N THR A 528 20.47 0.89 15.27
CA THR A 528 19.90 -0.44 15.49
C THR A 528 20.64 -1.47 14.63
N VAL A 529 20.48 -2.73 14.97
CA VAL A 529 21.12 -3.84 14.26
C VAL A 529 20.03 -4.72 13.67
N LEU A 530 20.08 -4.98 12.37
CA LEU A 530 19.21 -5.94 11.67
C LEU A 530 20.13 -6.92 10.94
N LYS A 531 20.35 -8.06 11.59
CA LYS A 531 21.14 -9.17 11.06
C LYS A 531 20.32 -10.01 10.10
N ARG A 532 20.99 -10.88 9.34
CA ARG A 532 20.31 -11.78 8.40
C ARG A 532 19.46 -12.80 9.19
N PHE A 533 18.30 -13.19 8.65
CA PHE A 533 17.29 -14.04 9.30
C PHE A 533 17.85 -15.28 10.04
N ASP A 534 18.92 -15.90 9.56
CA ASP A 534 19.54 -17.08 10.19
C ASP A 534 20.14 -16.78 11.56
N GLU A 535 20.67 -15.56 11.75
CA GLU A 535 21.17 -15.07 13.04
C GLU A 535 20.02 -14.81 14.04
N TRP A 536 18.78 -14.63 13.56
CA TRP A 536 17.58 -14.58 14.39
C TRP A 536 17.08 -15.98 14.80
N GLY A 537 17.76 -17.04 14.38
CA GLY A 537 17.36 -18.42 14.63
C GLY A 537 16.26 -18.94 13.69
N ILE A 538 15.88 -18.15 12.69
CA ILE A 538 14.91 -18.51 11.65
C ILE A 538 15.56 -19.54 10.72
N LYS A 539 14.85 -20.65 10.48
CA LYS A 539 15.25 -21.66 9.50
C LYS A 539 14.23 -21.70 8.39
N LEU A 540 14.68 -21.50 7.15
CA LEU A 540 13.83 -21.67 5.99
C LEU A 540 13.53 -23.16 5.78
N ASP A 541 12.35 -23.47 5.24
CA ASP A 541 11.93 -24.83 4.90
C ASP A 541 12.13 -25.07 3.39
N THR A 542 11.63 -26.19 2.87
CA THR A 542 11.57 -26.40 1.42
C THR A 542 10.77 -25.29 0.73
N PRO A 543 11.26 -24.75 -0.41
CA PRO A 543 10.55 -23.72 -1.16
C PRO A 543 9.11 -24.12 -1.46
N PHE A 544 8.17 -23.28 -1.06
CA PHE A 544 6.76 -23.43 -1.37
C PHE A 544 6.56 -23.28 -2.88
N ALA A 545 5.84 -24.23 -3.46
CA ALA A 545 5.47 -24.21 -4.86
C ALA A 545 3.96 -24.30 -4.99
N MET A 546 3.38 -23.38 -5.75
CA MET A 546 1.97 -23.47 -6.12
C MET A 546 1.76 -24.63 -7.10
N PRO A 547 0.72 -25.44 -6.93
CA PRO A 547 0.33 -26.39 -7.95
C PRO A 547 0.01 -25.62 -9.24
N GLU A 548 0.35 -26.24 -10.37
CA GLU A 548 -0.02 -25.69 -11.66
C GLU A 548 -1.50 -25.99 -11.92
N ASN A 549 -2.29 -24.92 -12.01
CA ASN A 549 -3.67 -25.04 -12.42
C ASN A 549 -3.65 -25.21 -13.95
N ALA A 550 -3.86 -26.45 -14.43
CA ALA A 550 -4.01 -26.71 -15.87
C ALA A 550 -5.03 -25.70 -16.47
N THR A 551 -4.77 -25.19 -17.68
CA THR A 551 -5.49 -24.06 -18.31
C THR A 551 -7.00 -24.15 -18.07
N ARG A 552 -7.48 -23.39 -17.09
CA ARG A 552 -8.88 -23.44 -16.69
C ARG A 552 -9.70 -22.77 -17.78
N THR A 553 -10.80 -23.40 -18.19
CA THR A 553 -11.68 -22.82 -19.21
C THR A 553 -12.45 -21.65 -18.63
N VAL A 554 -12.24 -20.45 -19.17
CA VAL A 554 -12.96 -19.23 -18.82
C VAL A 554 -14.32 -19.24 -19.50
N ARG A 555 -15.38 -18.85 -18.78
CA ARG A 555 -16.74 -18.69 -19.31
C ARG A 555 -17.09 -17.22 -19.33
N TYR A 556 -17.60 -16.71 -20.44
CA TYR A 556 -17.87 -15.27 -20.59
C TYR A 556 -19.37 -15.02 -20.70
N ALA A 557 -19.88 -14.03 -19.96
CA ALA A 557 -21.26 -13.58 -20.10
C ALA A 557 -21.56 -13.11 -21.52
N SER A 558 -22.78 -13.33 -22.02
CA SER A 558 -23.25 -12.76 -23.31
C SER A 558 -24.40 -11.78 -23.10
N ARG A 559 -24.51 -10.80 -24.00
CA ARG A 559 -25.63 -9.85 -24.02
C ARG A 559 -26.98 -10.55 -24.17
N GLU A 560 -27.07 -11.56 -25.02
CA GLU A 560 -28.31 -12.29 -25.26
C GLU A 560 -28.82 -13.00 -24.00
N GLU A 561 -27.93 -13.71 -23.30
CA GLU A 561 -28.27 -14.40 -22.04
C GLU A 561 -28.59 -13.41 -20.93
N LEU A 562 -27.81 -12.32 -20.81
CA LEU A 562 -28.08 -11.26 -19.84
C LEU A 562 -29.48 -10.65 -20.04
N LYS A 563 -29.83 -10.32 -21.29
CA LYS A 563 -31.14 -9.77 -21.63
C LYS A 563 -32.26 -10.77 -21.35
N ALA A 564 -32.06 -12.04 -21.68
CA ALA A 564 -33.02 -13.11 -21.39
C ALA A 564 -33.25 -13.26 -19.89
N ALA A 565 -32.18 -13.23 -19.08
CA ALA A 565 -32.25 -13.32 -17.62
C ALA A 565 -32.99 -12.10 -17.01
N VAL A 566 -32.73 -10.89 -17.52
CA VAL A 566 -33.45 -9.68 -17.10
C VAL A 566 -34.94 -9.78 -17.42
N LEU A 567 -35.32 -10.21 -18.64
CA LEU A 567 -36.72 -10.38 -19.04
C LEU A 567 -37.44 -11.48 -18.25
N ALA A 568 -36.74 -12.56 -17.92
CA ALA A 568 -37.29 -13.64 -17.10
C ALA A 568 -37.64 -13.15 -15.69
N ARG A 569 -36.83 -12.24 -15.13
CA ARG A 569 -37.06 -11.68 -13.79
C ARG A 569 -38.03 -10.50 -13.78
N PHE A 570 -37.98 -9.66 -14.82
CA PHE A 570 -38.81 -8.48 -14.99
C PHE A 570 -39.51 -8.53 -16.35
N PRO A 571 -40.61 -9.28 -16.46
CA PRO A 571 -41.40 -9.29 -17.67
C PRO A 571 -41.97 -7.89 -17.92
N HIS A 572 -41.59 -7.25 -19.02
CA HIS A 572 -42.23 -6.00 -19.43
C HIS A 572 -43.67 -6.34 -19.80
N LYS A 573 -44.66 -5.80 -19.06
CA LYS A 573 -46.02 -5.75 -19.57
C LYS A 573 -45.96 -4.85 -20.80
N GLU A 574 -46.11 -5.42 -21.99
CA GLU A 574 -46.43 -4.63 -23.17
C GLU A 574 -47.53 -3.65 -22.79
N ARG A 575 -47.32 -2.36 -23.10
CA ARG A 575 -48.29 -1.30 -22.89
C ARG A 575 -49.66 -1.82 -23.30
N MET A 576 -50.57 -2.00 -22.34
CA MET A 576 -51.99 -1.95 -22.70
C MET A 576 -52.18 -0.60 -23.39
N GLU A 577 -52.72 -0.64 -24.60
CA GLU A 577 -53.15 0.55 -25.33
C GLU A 577 -53.93 1.46 -24.37
N PRO A 578 -53.74 2.79 -24.45
CA PRO A 578 -54.45 3.70 -23.56
C PRO A 578 -55.94 3.43 -23.68
N LEU A 579 -56.56 3.10 -22.54
CA LEU A 579 -58.02 3.07 -22.40
C LEU A 579 -58.57 4.35 -23.04
N ASP A 580 -59.38 4.18 -24.07
CA ASP A 580 -59.99 5.27 -24.80
C ASP A 580 -60.94 6.02 -23.86
N ILE A 581 -60.44 7.12 -23.27
CA ILE A 581 -61.20 7.95 -22.33
C ILE A 581 -62.26 8.79 -23.07
N THR A 582 -62.49 8.57 -24.37
CA THR A 582 -63.53 9.27 -25.13
C THR A 582 -64.94 8.70 -24.90
N SER A 583 -65.10 7.56 -24.23
CA SER A 583 -66.42 6.95 -24.00
C SER A 583 -67.07 7.25 -22.64
N LEU A 584 -66.53 8.17 -21.83
CA LEU A 584 -67.12 8.56 -20.54
C LEU A 584 -67.46 10.06 -20.51
N GLY A 585 -68.72 10.37 -20.82
CA GLY A 585 -69.35 11.60 -20.33
C GLY A 585 -69.92 12.56 -21.38
N SER A 586 -70.72 12.08 -22.34
CA SER A 586 -71.74 12.95 -22.96
C SER A 586 -73.00 12.99 -22.10
N GLU A 587 -72.92 13.57 -20.90
CA GLU A 587 -74.12 13.96 -20.17
C GLU A 587 -74.01 15.42 -19.71
N LYS A 588 -74.96 16.20 -20.23
CA LYS A 588 -75.18 17.62 -19.97
C LYS A 588 -75.30 17.87 -18.47
N SER A 589 -74.52 18.82 -17.95
CA SER A 589 -74.92 19.54 -16.72
C SER A 589 -75.07 21.03 -17.00
N ALA A 590 -76.28 21.48 -16.75
CA ALA A 590 -76.74 22.84 -16.86
C ALA A 590 -76.09 23.75 -15.80
N ARG A 591 -75.97 25.02 -16.18
CA ARG A 591 -75.64 26.17 -15.33
C ARG A 591 -76.37 26.12 -13.98
N ARG A 592 -75.64 26.34 -12.88
CA ARG A 592 -76.13 27.13 -11.74
C ARG A 592 -74.96 27.80 -11.01
N ARG A 593 -75.04 29.14 -10.96
CA ARG A 593 -74.26 30.02 -10.09
C ARG A 593 -74.53 29.64 -8.64
N ILE A 594 -73.51 29.64 -7.80
CA ILE A 594 -73.67 29.78 -6.35
C ILE A 594 -72.66 30.83 -5.87
N THR A 595 -73.23 31.88 -5.31
CA THR A 595 -72.62 32.99 -4.57
C THR A 595 -72.12 32.50 -3.21
N PHE A 596 -70.99 33.02 -2.75
CA PHE A 596 -70.53 32.85 -1.38
C PHE A 596 -71.24 33.89 -0.48
N GLU A 597 -71.91 33.41 0.56
CA GLU A 597 -72.29 34.21 1.73
C GLU A 597 -71.59 33.62 2.96
N GLU A 598 -70.99 34.52 3.73
CA GLU A 598 -70.46 34.33 5.09
C GLU A 598 -71.60 34.03 6.07
N GLU A 599 -71.38 33.15 7.05
CA GLU A 599 -71.55 33.45 8.49
C GLU A 599 -71.43 32.18 9.37
N ASP A 600 -70.72 32.38 10.49
CA ASP A 600 -70.93 31.83 11.84
C ASP A 600 -70.73 30.33 12.16
N ILE A 601 -69.56 29.99 12.73
CA ILE A 601 -69.26 29.80 14.19
C ILE A 601 -67.82 29.29 14.35
#